data_AF-A0A2A2EC59-F1
#
_entry.id   AF-A0A2A2EC59-F1
#
_cell.length_a   1.000
_cell.length_b   1.000
_cell.length_c   1.000
_cell.angle_alpha   90.00
_cell.angle_beta   90.00
_cell.angle_gamma   90.00
#
_symmetry.space_group_name_H-M   'P 1'
#
loop_
_entity.id
_entity.type
_entity.pdbx_description
1 polymer ?
#
loop_
_entity_poly.entity_id
_entity_poly.type
_entity_poly.pdbx_seq_one_letter_code
_entity_poly.pdbx_strand_id
1 'polypeptide(L)'
;MPYSAEVKETAKRLYLRRCKPREIQAQLKLPNVRIVYYWIAKGGWDEMLTDEEPLSAISRRITLLLEKSGTLSKGELDELDRLTSIRERLLKQSARSAQQPLGEAPAERSEGRQGQRERRDRGEKGGSPKGKKPKNDITGLTELDFLEKFTTRMYAYQQELFAAKQNSLTRRIRNILKSRQIGLTYYFAAEAFMDAVLTGDNQMFLSASRAQAEIFRSYIITFASEWFGITLSGNPIVLSKDGKPWAELRFLSTNSSTAQGHHGHVYIDEYFWIRDFEKLNNLAGAM
;
A
#
# COMPACT_ATOMS: atom_id res chain seq x y z
N MET A 1 33.63 -29.47 -1.46
CA MET A 1 34.83 -28.80 -0.91
C MET A 1 34.41 -27.58 -0.10
N PRO A 2 35.00 -27.34 1.08
CA PRO A 2 34.76 -26.12 1.82
C PRO A 2 35.34 -24.91 1.07
N TYR A 3 34.53 -23.87 0.84
CA TYR A 3 35.02 -22.60 0.29
C TYR A 3 36.01 -21.94 1.25
N SER A 4 37.05 -21.29 0.71
CA SER A 4 38.08 -20.60 1.50
C SER A 4 37.45 -19.50 2.36
N ALA A 5 38.12 -19.17 3.48
CA ALA A 5 37.68 -18.12 4.38
C ALA A 5 37.59 -16.75 3.68
N GLU A 6 38.53 -16.46 2.76
CA GLU A 6 38.57 -15.23 1.97
C GLU A 6 37.34 -15.03 1.07
N VAL A 7 36.85 -16.10 0.44
CA VAL A 7 35.67 -16.03 -0.42
C VAL A 7 34.42 -15.74 0.41
N LYS A 8 34.31 -16.36 1.60
CA LYS A 8 33.20 -16.12 2.53
C LYS A 8 33.22 -14.70 3.09
N GLU A 9 34.40 -14.19 3.46
CA GLU A 9 34.56 -12.83 3.97
C GLU A 9 34.26 -11.79 2.89
N THR A 10 34.68 -12.05 1.65
CA THR A 10 34.33 -11.20 0.51
C THR A 10 32.82 -11.18 0.26
N ALA A 11 32.17 -12.34 0.31
CA ALA A 11 30.71 -12.45 0.20
C ALA A 11 29.98 -11.69 1.33
N LYS A 12 30.48 -11.80 2.56
CA LYS A 12 29.96 -11.06 3.72
C LYS A 12 30.05 -9.56 3.49
N ARG A 13 31.22 -9.06 3.09
CA ARG A 13 31.42 -7.62 2.80
C ARG A 13 30.47 -7.12 1.72
N LEU A 14 30.29 -7.86 0.62
CA LEU A 14 29.35 -7.49 -0.43
C LEU A 14 27.89 -7.49 0.08
N TYR A 15 27.52 -8.44 0.93
CA TYR A 15 26.19 -8.50 1.53
C TYR A 15 25.91 -7.34 2.47
N LEU A 16 26.87 -6.98 3.33
CA LEU A 16 26.76 -5.82 4.23
C LEU A 16 26.74 -4.50 3.48
N ARG A 17 27.37 -4.44 2.30
CA ARG A 17 27.20 -3.35 1.33
C ARG A 17 25.86 -3.38 0.60
N ARG A 18 24.99 -4.34 0.91
CA ARG A 18 23.62 -4.50 0.40
C ARG A 18 23.53 -4.93 -1.06
N CYS A 19 24.52 -5.67 -1.54
CA CYS A 19 24.42 -6.42 -2.80
C CYS A 19 23.42 -7.57 -2.65
N LYS A 20 22.61 -7.84 -3.68
CA LYS A 20 21.64 -8.94 -3.66
C LYS A 20 22.39 -10.29 -3.68
N PRO A 21 21.89 -11.35 -3.03
CA PRO A 21 22.55 -12.67 -3.04
C PRO A 21 22.85 -13.23 -4.44
N ARG A 22 21.98 -12.95 -5.43
CA ARG A 22 22.22 -13.32 -6.84
C ARG A 22 23.39 -12.55 -7.45
N GLU A 23 23.56 -11.27 -7.10
CA GLU A 23 24.68 -10.45 -7.58
C GLU A 23 25.99 -10.95 -6.97
N ILE A 24 25.98 -11.27 -5.67
CA ILE A 24 27.13 -11.86 -4.96
C ILE A 24 27.50 -13.21 -5.60
N GLN A 25 26.51 -14.06 -5.89
CA GLN A 25 26.72 -15.34 -6.56
C GLN A 25 27.37 -15.16 -7.94
N ALA A 26 26.86 -14.23 -8.75
CA ALA A 26 27.41 -13.95 -10.07
C ALA A 26 28.84 -13.38 -9.99
N GLN A 27 29.07 -12.41 -9.09
CA GLN A 27 30.36 -11.74 -8.92
C GLN A 27 31.46 -12.68 -8.41
N LEU A 28 31.11 -13.57 -7.48
CA LEU A 28 32.04 -14.58 -6.94
C LEU A 28 32.06 -15.88 -7.74
N LYS A 29 31.34 -15.93 -8.88
CA LYS A 29 31.23 -17.11 -9.77
C LYS A 29 30.86 -18.39 -9.00
N LEU A 30 29.99 -18.27 -8.00
CA LEU A 30 29.54 -19.42 -7.21
C LEU A 30 28.56 -20.26 -8.03
N PRO A 31 28.58 -21.59 -7.90
CA PRO A 31 27.74 -22.47 -8.71
C PRO A 31 26.25 -22.36 -8.38
N ASN A 32 25.90 -21.89 -7.17
CA ASN A 32 24.51 -21.76 -6.74
C ASN A 32 24.32 -20.64 -5.71
N VAL A 33 23.26 -19.85 -5.86
CA VAL A 33 22.91 -18.76 -4.93
C VAL A 33 22.61 -19.27 -3.52
N ARG A 34 22.17 -20.52 -3.37
CA ARG A 34 21.94 -21.19 -2.06
C ARG A 34 23.16 -21.18 -1.16
N ILE A 35 24.37 -21.11 -1.73
CA ILE A 35 25.61 -21.01 -0.96
C ILE A 35 25.67 -19.68 -0.20
N VAL A 36 25.27 -18.59 -0.84
CA VAL A 36 25.23 -17.26 -0.21
C VAL A 36 24.16 -17.23 0.88
N TYR A 37 22.96 -17.77 0.62
CA TYR A 37 21.91 -17.89 1.64
C TYR A 37 22.34 -18.73 2.85
N TYR A 38 23.05 -19.83 2.62
CA TYR A 38 23.61 -20.65 3.70
C TYR A 38 24.61 -19.85 4.56
N TRP A 39 25.46 -19.02 3.95
CA TRP A 39 26.40 -18.17 4.69
C TRP A 39 25.73 -17.04 5.45
N ILE A 40 24.70 -16.41 4.87
CA ILE A 40 23.87 -15.40 5.55
C ILE A 40 23.26 -16.01 6.82
N ALA A 41 22.58 -17.15 6.69
CA ALA A 41 21.91 -17.82 7.80
C ALA A 41 22.90 -18.31 8.87
N LYS A 42 24.01 -18.96 8.47
CA LYS A 42 25.01 -19.48 9.41
C LYS A 42 25.82 -18.37 10.08
N GLY A 43 26.02 -17.26 9.40
CA GLY A 43 26.82 -16.13 9.87
C GLY A 43 26.02 -15.03 10.55
N GLY A 44 24.68 -15.12 10.60
CA GLY A 44 23.82 -14.08 11.16
C GLY A 44 23.97 -12.74 10.46
N TRP A 45 24.20 -12.72 9.14
CA TRP A 45 24.55 -11.47 8.46
C TRP A 45 23.39 -10.47 8.39
N ASP A 46 22.15 -10.96 8.47
CA ASP A 46 20.95 -10.11 8.51
C ASP A 46 20.93 -9.22 9.76
N GLU A 47 21.43 -9.71 10.89
CA GLU A 47 21.50 -8.97 12.15
C GLU A 47 22.60 -7.90 12.15
N MET A 48 23.56 -8.00 11.23
CA MET A 48 24.67 -7.05 11.09
C MET A 48 24.29 -5.85 10.21
N LEU A 49 23.08 -5.85 9.65
CA LEU A 49 22.58 -4.78 8.79
C LEU A 49 21.90 -3.71 9.63
N THR A 50 22.33 -2.45 9.50
CA THR A 50 21.70 -1.32 10.17
C THR A 50 20.46 -0.85 9.42
N ASP A 51 19.41 -0.48 10.14
CA ASP A 51 18.24 0.16 9.53
C ASP A 51 18.62 1.43 8.77
N GLU A 52 17.97 1.64 7.63
CA GLU A 52 18.30 2.73 6.71
C GLU A 52 17.01 3.41 6.25
N GLU A 53 16.97 4.74 6.37
CA GLU A 53 15.86 5.54 5.87
C GLU A 53 15.63 5.30 4.37
N PRO A 54 14.36 5.27 3.89
CA PRO A 54 14.05 4.89 2.51
C PRO A 54 14.82 5.69 1.44
N LEU A 55 15.04 6.99 1.69
CA LEU A 55 15.78 7.85 0.77
C LEU A 55 17.26 7.46 0.68
N SER A 56 17.88 7.12 1.81
CA SER A 56 19.26 6.64 1.88
C SER A 56 19.39 5.28 1.21
N ALA A 57 18.45 4.37 1.48
CA ALA A 57 18.45 3.02 0.89
C ALA A 57 18.37 3.04 -0.64
N ILE A 58 17.52 3.91 -1.20
CA ILE A 58 17.42 4.09 -2.64
C ILE A 58 18.68 4.73 -3.21
N SER A 59 19.21 5.77 -2.55
CA SER A 59 20.43 6.44 -2.99
C SER A 59 21.61 5.47 -3.02
N ARG A 60 21.77 4.64 -1.98
CA ARG A 60 22.80 3.60 -1.93
C ARG A 60 22.62 2.54 -3.01
N ARG A 61 21.39 2.11 -3.31
CA ARG A 61 21.15 1.13 -4.38
C ARG A 61 21.52 1.70 -5.75
N ILE A 62 21.24 2.98 -6.01
CA ILE A 62 21.67 3.68 -7.21
C ILE A 62 23.21 3.67 -7.30
N THR A 63 23.91 4.05 -6.22
CA THR A 63 25.37 4.01 -6.17
C THR A 63 25.94 2.63 -6.49
N LEU A 64 25.38 1.56 -5.91
CA LEU A 64 25.83 0.19 -6.18
C LEU A 64 25.63 -0.24 -7.64
N LEU A 65 24.54 0.20 -8.28
CA LEU A 65 24.33 -0.08 -9.70
C LEU A 65 25.37 0.64 -10.54
N LEU A 66 25.66 1.90 -10.24
CA LEU A 66 26.64 2.73 -10.97
C LEU A 66 28.10 2.29 -10.75
N GLU A 67 28.42 1.65 -9.63
CA GLU A 67 29.76 1.12 -9.35
C GLU A 67 30.08 -0.21 -10.06
N LYS A 68 29.09 -0.85 -10.70
CA LYS A 68 29.34 -2.11 -11.41
C LYS A 68 30.31 -1.89 -12.58
N SER A 69 31.38 -2.69 -12.59
CA SER A 69 32.35 -2.69 -13.69
C SER A 69 31.77 -3.45 -14.89
N GLY A 70 31.35 -2.71 -15.92
CA GLY A 70 30.80 -3.27 -17.17
C GLY A 70 29.63 -2.46 -17.70
N THR A 71 29.08 -2.89 -18.84
CA THR A 71 27.82 -2.33 -19.34
C THR A 71 26.66 -2.83 -18.50
N LEU A 72 25.78 -1.91 -18.08
CA LEU A 72 24.56 -2.26 -17.38
C LEU A 72 23.63 -3.02 -18.32
N SER A 73 23.05 -4.10 -17.82
CA SER A 73 22.01 -4.85 -18.52
C SER A 73 20.73 -4.01 -18.65
N LYS A 74 19.87 -4.36 -19.60
CA LYS A 74 18.56 -3.70 -19.76
C LYS A 74 17.74 -3.67 -18.47
N GLY A 75 17.75 -4.77 -17.71
CA GLY A 75 17.05 -4.84 -16.43
C GLY A 75 17.64 -3.94 -15.34
N GLU A 76 18.95 -3.68 -15.37
CA GLU A 76 19.61 -2.75 -14.44
C GLU A 76 19.38 -1.29 -14.83
N LEU A 77 19.31 -0.99 -16.12
CA LEU A 77 18.90 0.32 -16.61
C LEU A 77 17.44 0.62 -16.24
N ASP A 78 16.54 -0.35 -16.39
CA ASP A 78 15.14 -0.24 -15.96
C ASP A 78 15.03 -0.10 -14.42
N GLU A 79 15.86 -0.81 -13.64
CA GLU A 79 15.94 -0.65 -12.18
C GLU A 79 16.42 0.77 -11.82
N LEU A 80 17.45 1.27 -12.49
CA LEU A 80 18.03 2.60 -12.27
C LEU A 80 17.03 3.73 -12.54
N ASP A 81 16.27 3.64 -13.64
CA ASP A 81 15.24 4.63 -13.99
C ASP A 81 14.13 4.69 -12.92
N ARG A 82 13.62 3.52 -12.53
CA ARG A 82 12.61 3.41 -11.45
C ARG A 82 13.12 3.98 -10.13
N LEU A 83 14.35 3.65 -9.74
CA LEU A 83 14.95 4.14 -8.50
C LEU A 83 15.12 5.66 -8.52
N THR A 84 15.51 6.24 -9.66
CA THR A 84 15.66 7.68 -9.84
C THR A 84 14.30 8.40 -9.70
N SER A 85 13.25 7.86 -10.33
CA SER A 85 11.88 8.36 -10.20
C SER A 85 11.33 8.28 -8.77
N ILE A 86 11.58 7.16 -8.07
CA ILE A 86 11.16 7.01 -6.66
C ILE A 86 11.94 7.99 -5.78
N ARG A 87 13.24 8.14 -5.98
CA ARG A 87 14.09 9.08 -5.22
C ARG A 87 13.58 10.52 -5.33
N GLU A 88 13.23 10.97 -6.54
CA GLU A 88 12.67 12.31 -6.76
C GLU A 88 11.35 12.51 -6.01
N ARG A 89 10.47 11.51 -6.01
CA ARG A 89 9.20 11.54 -5.27
C ARG A 89 9.42 11.63 -3.76
N LEU A 90 10.36 10.85 -3.22
CA LEU A 90 10.70 10.89 -1.80
C LEU A 90 11.31 12.24 -1.39
N LEU A 91 12.18 12.83 -2.22
CA LEU A 91 12.73 14.17 -1.98
C LEU A 91 11.63 15.26 -1.96
N LYS A 92 10.65 15.17 -2.87
CA LYS A 92 9.50 16.10 -2.86
C LYS A 92 8.62 15.92 -1.62
N GLN A 93 8.51 14.70 -1.10
CA GLN A 93 7.78 14.42 0.14
C GLN A 93 8.52 14.98 1.36
N SER A 94 9.83 14.76 1.47
CA SER A 94 10.63 15.28 2.59
C SER A 94 10.71 16.81 2.59
N ALA A 95 10.83 17.45 1.42
CA ALA A 95 10.82 18.91 1.30
C ALA A 95 9.47 19.54 1.70
N ARG A 96 8.35 18.86 1.44
CA ARG A 96 7.01 19.30 1.87
C ARG A 96 6.81 19.19 3.38
N SER A 97 7.37 18.16 4.00
CA SER A 97 7.34 18.02 5.46
C SER A 97 8.22 19.06 6.16
N ALA A 98 9.34 19.48 5.55
CA ALA A 98 10.21 20.53 6.08
C ALA A 98 9.66 21.96 5.91
N GLN A 99 8.66 22.15 5.04
CA GLN A 99 8.01 23.45 4.76
C GLN A 99 6.73 23.69 5.56
N GLN A 100 6.35 22.82 6.49
CA GLN A 100 5.39 23.19 7.53
C GLN A 100 6.12 24.07 8.57
N PRO A 101 5.85 25.39 8.65
CA PRO A 101 6.30 26.14 9.80
C PRO A 101 5.70 25.52 11.06
N LEU A 102 6.52 25.34 12.09
CA LEU A 102 6.04 25.11 13.46
C LEU A 102 5.14 26.29 13.82
N GLY A 103 3.83 26.09 13.70
CA GLY A 103 2.78 26.99 14.14
C GLY A 103 2.30 26.55 15.51
N GLU A 104 2.47 27.47 16.45
CA GLU A 104 2.32 27.39 17.90
C GLU A 104 0.99 26.81 18.42
N ALA A 105 1.05 26.30 19.65
CA ALA A 105 -0.06 25.81 20.45
C ALA A 105 -1.20 26.85 20.63
N PRO A 106 -2.47 26.42 20.82
CA PRO A 106 -3.57 27.35 21.02
C PRO A 106 -3.74 27.71 22.51
N ALA A 107 -3.58 28.98 22.87
CA ALA A 107 -4.06 29.51 24.14
C ALA A 107 -4.45 31.01 24.04
N GLU A 108 -5.76 31.22 24.03
CA GLU A 108 -6.53 32.26 24.73
C GLU A 108 -6.07 33.75 24.83
N ARG A 109 -7.03 34.60 24.42
CA ARG A 109 -7.53 35.86 25.04
C ARG A 109 -6.98 37.25 24.61
N SER A 110 -7.98 38.06 24.24
CA SER A 110 -8.24 39.46 24.61
C SER A 110 -7.79 40.60 23.69
N GLU A 111 -8.81 41.24 23.11
CA GLU A 111 -9.05 42.68 22.96
C GLU A 111 -7.92 43.64 22.53
N GLY A 112 -8.17 44.25 21.37
CA GLY A 112 -8.15 45.71 21.21
C GLY A 112 -6.81 46.37 20.94
N ARG A 113 -6.60 46.82 19.69
CA ARG A 113 -6.31 48.24 19.38
C ARG A 113 -6.21 48.52 17.89
N GLN A 114 -6.77 49.67 17.54
CA GLN A 114 -6.73 50.34 16.24
C GLN A 114 -5.30 50.67 15.80
N GLY A 115 -5.05 50.57 14.49
CA GLY A 115 -3.84 51.06 13.86
C GLY A 115 -4.01 51.11 12.34
N GLN A 116 -4.23 52.32 11.83
CA GLN A 116 -4.50 52.68 10.45
C GLN A 116 -3.24 52.60 9.56
N ARG A 117 -3.47 52.39 8.24
CA ARG A 117 -2.59 52.62 7.07
C ARG A 117 -1.59 51.47 6.80
N GLU A 118 -1.43 50.97 5.57
CA GLU A 118 -1.40 51.68 4.30
C GLU A 118 -1.72 50.75 3.11
N ARG A 119 -2.42 51.30 2.12
CA ARG A 119 -2.76 50.64 0.85
C ARG A 119 -1.50 50.40 0.02
N ARG A 120 -1.30 49.17 -0.46
CA ARG A 120 -0.64 48.90 -1.74
C ARG A 120 -1.58 48.15 -2.65
N ASP A 121 -2.07 48.90 -3.62
CA ASP A 121 -2.95 48.50 -4.69
C ASP A 121 -2.12 47.90 -5.83
N ARG A 122 -2.42 46.66 -6.23
CA ARG A 122 -2.42 46.15 -7.63
C ARG A 122 -2.39 44.63 -7.65
N GLY A 123 -3.47 44.05 -8.16
CA GLY A 123 -3.46 42.69 -8.67
C GLY A 123 -4.82 42.01 -8.63
N GLU A 124 -5.82 42.60 -9.29
CA GLU A 124 -7.01 41.85 -9.70
C GLU A 124 -6.57 40.63 -10.52
N LYS A 125 -6.67 39.45 -9.91
CA LYS A 125 -7.08 38.24 -10.61
C LYS A 125 -8.19 37.61 -9.80
N GLY A 126 -9.41 37.96 -10.18
CA GLY A 126 -10.62 37.22 -9.83
C GLY A 126 -10.44 35.76 -10.22
N GLY A 127 -10.11 34.96 -9.23
CA GLY A 127 -10.21 33.52 -9.27
C GLY A 127 -10.85 33.12 -7.95
N SER A 128 -12.18 33.07 -7.93
CA SER A 128 -12.92 32.39 -6.87
C SER A 128 -12.17 31.09 -6.53
N PRO A 129 -11.91 30.77 -5.24
CA PRO A 129 -11.22 29.53 -4.91
C PRO A 129 -12.10 28.40 -5.45
N LYS A 130 -11.71 27.82 -6.59
CA LYS A 130 -12.31 26.57 -7.08
C LYS A 130 -12.15 25.61 -5.92
N GLY A 131 -13.27 25.28 -5.28
CA GLY A 131 -13.30 24.38 -4.13
C GLY A 131 -12.41 23.19 -4.45
N LYS A 132 -11.45 22.89 -3.56
CA LYS A 132 -10.54 21.76 -3.75
C LYS A 132 -11.42 20.55 -4.10
N LYS A 133 -11.24 19.99 -5.30
CA LYS A 133 -11.97 18.78 -5.69
C LYS A 133 -11.81 17.76 -4.57
N PRO A 134 -12.90 17.19 -4.04
CA PRO A 134 -12.81 16.23 -2.97
C PRO A 134 -11.94 15.06 -3.43
N LYS A 135 -11.03 14.60 -2.54
CA LYS A 135 -10.14 13.48 -2.86
C LYS A 135 -10.97 12.19 -2.85
N ASN A 136 -10.64 11.26 -3.74
CA ASN A 136 -11.33 9.96 -3.83
C ASN A 136 -12.86 10.12 -3.98
N ASP A 137 -13.29 11.05 -4.83
CA ASP A 137 -14.70 11.38 -5.06
C ASP A 137 -15.41 10.30 -5.87
N ILE A 138 -16.52 9.80 -5.33
CA ILE A 138 -17.36 8.73 -5.90
C ILE A 138 -18.81 9.18 -6.16
N THR A 139 -19.09 10.49 -6.08
CA THR A 139 -20.46 11.05 -6.06
C THR A 139 -21.34 10.62 -7.24
N GLY A 140 -20.76 10.41 -8.41
CA GLY A 140 -21.49 10.02 -9.61
C GLY A 140 -21.71 8.51 -9.79
N LEU A 141 -21.25 7.67 -8.88
CA LEU A 141 -21.30 6.22 -9.06
C LEU A 141 -22.61 5.63 -8.52
N THR A 142 -23.26 4.82 -9.35
CA THR A 142 -24.50 4.12 -9.05
C THR A 142 -24.32 2.61 -9.15
N GLU A 143 -25.29 1.84 -8.65
CA GLU A 143 -25.25 0.37 -8.72
C GLU A 143 -25.19 -0.15 -10.17
N LEU A 144 -25.87 0.52 -11.10
CA LEU A 144 -25.86 0.16 -12.52
C LEU A 144 -24.47 0.24 -13.13
N ASP A 145 -23.69 1.28 -12.76
CA ASP A 145 -22.32 1.46 -13.23
C ASP A 145 -21.41 0.30 -12.80
N PHE A 146 -21.65 -0.24 -11.61
CA PHE A 146 -20.93 -1.42 -11.13
C PHE A 146 -21.42 -2.70 -11.79
N LEU A 147 -22.73 -2.94 -11.86
CA LEU A 147 -23.31 -4.18 -12.38
C LEU A 147 -22.82 -4.49 -13.80
N GLU A 148 -22.74 -3.49 -14.67
CA GLU A 148 -22.23 -3.66 -16.03
C GLU A 148 -20.76 -4.10 -16.02
N LYS A 149 -19.91 -3.42 -15.25
CA LYS A 149 -18.46 -3.69 -15.19
C LYS A 149 -18.13 -4.98 -14.47
N PHE A 150 -18.95 -5.34 -13.48
CA PHE A 150 -18.80 -6.52 -12.65
C PHE A 150 -19.24 -7.78 -13.40
N THR A 151 -20.46 -7.81 -13.96
CA THR A 151 -20.97 -9.02 -14.63
C THR A 151 -20.19 -9.37 -15.89
N THR A 152 -19.71 -8.39 -16.65
CA THR A 152 -18.94 -8.61 -17.88
C THR A 152 -17.52 -9.16 -17.65
N ARG A 153 -16.93 -8.89 -16.48
CA ARG A 153 -15.54 -9.29 -16.15
C ARG A 153 -15.43 -10.51 -15.25
N MET A 154 -16.51 -10.88 -14.54
CA MET A 154 -16.49 -11.97 -13.58
C MET A 154 -16.82 -13.32 -14.24
N TYR A 155 -16.09 -14.36 -13.85
CA TYR A 155 -16.40 -15.73 -14.23
C TYR A 155 -17.73 -16.19 -13.64
N ALA A 156 -18.36 -17.20 -14.24
CA ALA A 156 -19.67 -17.71 -13.79
C ALA A 156 -19.71 -18.05 -12.28
N TYR A 157 -18.70 -18.74 -11.75
CA TYR A 157 -18.63 -19.06 -10.31
C TYR A 157 -18.49 -17.82 -9.41
N GLN A 158 -17.90 -16.72 -9.90
CA GLN A 158 -17.84 -15.46 -9.18
C GLN A 158 -19.21 -14.77 -9.20
N GLN A 159 -19.95 -14.88 -10.29
CA GLN A 159 -21.33 -14.38 -10.36
C GLN A 159 -22.26 -15.16 -9.41
N GLU A 160 -22.06 -16.46 -9.25
CA GLU A 160 -22.77 -17.28 -8.25
C GLU A 160 -22.50 -16.79 -6.81
N LEU A 161 -21.25 -16.43 -6.49
CA LEU A 161 -20.91 -15.84 -5.20
C LEU A 161 -21.63 -14.51 -4.97
N PHE A 162 -21.76 -13.70 -6.02
CA PHE A 162 -22.46 -12.43 -5.95
C PHE A 162 -23.96 -12.64 -5.74
N ALA A 163 -24.57 -13.59 -6.45
CA ALA A 163 -25.96 -13.98 -6.21
C ALA A 163 -26.18 -14.51 -4.78
N ALA A 164 -25.27 -15.34 -4.27
CA ALA A 164 -25.34 -15.86 -2.91
C ALA A 164 -25.25 -14.75 -1.84
N LYS A 165 -24.53 -13.66 -2.12
CA LYS A 165 -24.48 -12.48 -1.25
C LYS A 165 -25.83 -11.76 -1.14
N GLN A 166 -26.70 -11.87 -2.14
CA GLN A 166 -28.02 -11.22 -2.10
C GLN A 166 -29.01 -11.98 -1.19
N ASN A 167 -28.68 -13.20 -0.77
CA ASN A 167 -29.53 -13.97 0.13
C ASN A 167 -29.50 -13.39 1.55
N SER A 168 -30.63 -12.86 2.02
CA SER A 168 -30.77 -12.21 3.33
C SER A 168 -30.44 -13.12 4.51
N LEU A 169 -30.60 -14.44 4.37
CA LEU A 169 -30.35 -15.42 5.43
C LEU A 169 -28.85 -15.72 5.60
N THR A 170 -28.08 -15.67 4.51
CA THR A 170 -26.67 -16.11 4.50
C THR A 170 -25.68 -14.98 4.27
N ARG A 171 -26.14 -13.78 3.88
CA ARG A 171 -25.25 -12.64 3.55
C ARG A 171 -24.40 -12.13 4.71
N ARG A 172 -24.84 -12.34 5.96
CA ARG A 172 -24.19 -11.78 7.15
C ARG A 172 -22.80 -12.36 7.38
N ILE A 173 -22.65 -13.68 7.26
CA ILE A 173 -21.38 -14.39 7.46
C ILE A 173 -21.23 -15.39 6.33
N ARG A 174 -20.22 -15.20 5.48
CA ARG A 174 -19.94 -16.07 4.34
C ARG A 174 -18.57 -16.72 4.51
N ASN A 175 -18.58 -18.03 4.79
CA ASN A 175 -17.38 -18.85 4.79
C ASN A 175 -17.26 -19.59 3.46
N ILE A 176 -16.20 -19.31 2.70
CA ILE A 176 -16.05 -19.80 1.34
C ILE A 176 -14.80 -20.69 1.26
N LEU A 177 -15.04 -21.99 1.11
CA LEU A 177 -13.98 -22.95 0.75
C LEU A 177 -13.72 -22.86 -0.75
N LYS A 178 -12.45 -22.79 -1.12
CA LYS A 178 -12.03 -22.49 -2.49
C LYS A 178 -10.75 -23.19 -2.87
N SER A 179 -10.54 -23.39 -4.18
CA SER A 179 -9.26 -23.83 -4.74
C SER A 179 -8.27 -22.67 -4.90
N ARG A 180 -6.98 -22.94 -5.12
CA ARG A 180 -5.99 -21.87 -5.36
C ARG A 180 -6.13 -21.32 -6.79
N GLN A 181 -5.69 -20.07 -6.98
CA GLN A 181 -5.54 -19.45 -8.30
C GLN A 181 -6.84 -19.26 -9.10
N ILE A 182 -7.98 -19.10 -8.43
CA ILE A 182 -9.29 -18.82 -9.06
C ILE A 182 -9.76 -17.36 -8.86
N GLY A 183 -8.83 -16.42 -8.76
CA GLY A 183 -9.19 -14.98 -8.78
C GLY A 183 -10.13 -14.49 -7.69
N LEU A 184 -10.27 -15.15 -6.54
CA LEU A 184 -11.21 -14.69 -5.50
C LEU A 184 -10.79 -13.38 -4.81
N THR A 185 -9.49 -13.09 -4.71
CA THR A 185 -9.03 -11.78 -4.21
C THR A 185 -9.50 -10.64 -5.13
N TYR A 186 -9.48 -10.85 -6.44
CA TYR A 186 -10.00 -9.90 -7.43
C TYR A 186 -11.51 -9.68 -7.23
N TYR A 187 -12.27 -10.78 -7.11
CA TYR A 187 -13.70 -10.75 -6.86
C TYR A 187 -14.07 -9.99 -5.58
N PHE A 188 -13.47 -10.33 -4.43
CA PHE A 188 -13.80 -9.70 -3.17
C PHE A 188 -13.32 -8.24 -3.08
N ALA A 189 -12.21 -7.89 -3.75
CA ALA A 189 -11.81 -6.49 -3.88
C ALA A 189 -12.87 -5.67 -4.65
N ALA A 190 -13.45 -6.23 -5.72
CA ALA A 190 -14.50 -5.58 -6.49
C ALA A 190 -15.80 -5.47 -5.69
N GLU A 191 -16.19 -6.56 -5.02
CA GLU A 191 -17.38 -6.62 -4.17
C GLU A 191 -17.31 -5.61 -3.01
N ALA A 192 -16.18 -5.57 -2.29
CA ALA A 192 -15.98 -4.63 -1.20
C ALA A 192 -15.93 -3.17 -1.67
N PHE A 193 -15.32 -2.90 -2.83
CA PHE A 193 -15.31 -1.55 -3.39
C PHE A 193 -16.72 -1.08 -3.78
N MET A 194 -17.49 -1.96 -4.42
CA MET A 194 -18.90 -1.71 -4.73
C MET A 194 -19.72 -1.46 -3.45
N ASP A 195 -19.55 -2.29 -2.42
CA ASP A 195 -20.27 -2.10 -1.14
C ASP A 195 -19.94 -0.77 -0.50
N ALA A 196 -18.65 -0.42 -0.40
CA ALA A 196 -18.22 0.86 0.15
C ALA A 196 -18.85 2.04 -0.59
N VAL A 197 -18.92 1.97 -1.93
CA VAL A 197 -19.46 3.05 -2.75
C VAL A 197 -20.98 3.17 -2.61
N LEU A 198 -21.69 2.05 -2.58
CA LEU A 198 -23.16 2.06 -2.55
C LEU A 198 -23.74 2.29 -1.16
N THR A 199 -23.12 1.72 -0.12
CA THR A 199 -23.68 1.69 1.24
C THR A 199 -23.10 2.76 2.16
N GLY A 200 -21.84 3.13 1.96
CA GLY A 200 -21.10 3.95 2.93
C GLY A 200 -20.46 3.14 4.06
N ASP A 201 -20.64 1.82 4.08
CA ASP A 201 -20.04 0.97 5.09
C ASP A 201 -18.52 0.88 4.88
N ASN A 202 -17.77 0.91 5.97
CA ASN A 202 -16.33 0.72 5.93
C ASN A 202 -15.98 -0.73 5.58
N GLN A 203 -14.85 -0.94 4.91
CA GLN A 203 -14.39 -2.25 4.46
C GLN A 203 -13.01 -2.56 5.04
N MET A 204 -12.96 -3.58 5.89
CA MET A 204 -11.77 -3.98 6.64
C MET A 204 -11.17 -5.24 6.01
N PHE A 205 -9.96 -5.14 5.47
CA PHE A 205 -9.25 -6.26 4.87
C PHE A 205 -8.21 -6.78 5.87
N LEU A 206 -8.43 -7.97 6.41
CA LEU A 206 -7.52 -8.65 7.33
C LEU A 206 -6.81 -9.78 6.60
N SER A 207 -5.50 -9.65 6.46
CA SER A 207 -4.66 -10.69 5.83
C SER A 207 -3.57 -11.17 6.76
N ALA A 208 -3.06 -12.38 6.50
CA ALA A 208 -1.96 -12.98 7.27
C ALA A 208 -0.70 -12.10 7.30
N SER A 209 -0.51 -11.23 6.31
CA SER A 209 0.55 -10.22 6.27
C SER A 209 0.07 -8.91 5.63
N ARG A 210 0.76 -7.80 5.93
CA ARG A 210 0.47 -6.51 5.30
C ARG A 210 0.67 -6.53 3.78
N ALA A 211 1.64 -7.29 3.29
CA ALA A 211 1.88 -7.44 1.86
C ALA A 211 0.70 -8.12 1.13
N GLN A 212 0.02 -9.07 1.77
CA GLN A 212 -1.19 -9.68 1.22
C GLN A 212 -2.37 -8.70 1.22
N ALA A 213 -2.55 -7.92 2.29
CA ALA A 213 -3.61 -6.90 2.34
C ALA A 213 -3.44 -5.81 1.25
N GLU A 214 -2.20 -5.46 0.90
CA GLU A 214 -1.90 -4.52 -0.20
C GLU A 214 -2.31 -5.07 -1.59
N ILE A 215 -2.54 -6.38 -1.75
CA ILE A 215 -3.08 -6.95 -2.99
C ILE A 215 -4.53 -6.48 -3.19
N PHE A 216 -5.37 -6.52 -2.14
CA PHE A 216 -6.72 -5.95 -2.19
C PHE A 216 -6.68 -4.47 -2.53
N ARG A 217 -5.79 -3.71 -1.88
CA ARG A 217 -5.62 -2.28 -2.15
C ARG A 217 -5.28 -2.01 -3.61
N SER A 218 -4.37 -2.79 -4.17
CA SER A 218 -3.94 -2.65 -5.56
C SER A 218 -5.10 -2.89 -6.52
N TYR A 219 -5.88 -3.97 -6.32
CA TYR A 219 -7.07 -4.24 -7.14
C TYR A 219 -8.12 -3.12 -7.05
N ILE A 220 -8.40 -2.62 -5.86
CA ILE A 220 -9.39 -1.55 -5.67
C ILE A 220 -8.97 -0.27 -6.39
N ILE A 221 -7.69 0.11 -6.29
CA ILE A 221 -7.14 1.27 -7.01
C ILE A 221 -7.28 1.05 -8.53
N THR A 222 -6.97 -0.16 -9.01
CA THR A 222 -7.15 -0.53 -10.42
C THR A 222 -8.60 -0.43 -10.85
N PHE A 223 -9.56 -0.93 -10.07
CA PHE A 223 -10.99 -0.84 -10.40
C PHE A 223 -11.47 0.60 -10.47
N ALA A 224 -11.13 1.42 -9.47
CA ALA A 224 -11.49 2.83 -9.49
C ALA A 224 -10.93 3.54 -10.73
N SER A 225 -9.68 3.25 -11.11
CA SER A 225 -9.05 3.84 -12.28
C SER A 225 -9.63 3.32 -13.60
N GLU A 226 -9.74 2.01 -13.78
CA GLU A 226 -10.12 1.40 -15.06
C GLU A 226 -11.63 1.45 -15.32
N TRP A 227 -12.45 1.37 -14.28
CA TRP A 227 -13.91 1.33 -14.45
C TRP A 227 -14.50 2.73 -14.45
N PHE A 228 -13.90 3.66 -13.69
CA PHE A 228 -14.49 4.97 -13.42
C PHE A 228 -13.54 6.16 -13.62
N GLY A 229 -12.27 5.93 -13.96
CA GLY A 229 -11.30 7.02 -14.14
C GLY A 229 -10.92 7.74 -12.85
N ILE A 230 -11.14 7.11 -11.69
CA ILE A 230 -10.90 7.70 -10.36
C ILE A 230 -9.56 7.23 -9.82
N THR A 231 -8.68 8.18 -9.50
CA THR A 231 -7.41 7.88 -8.83
C THR A 231 -7.60 7.89 -7.32
N LEU A 232 -7.67 6.70 -6.72
CA LEU A 232 -7.73 6.56 -5.26
C LEU A 232 -6.35 6.74 -4.61
N SER A 233 -6.33 7.35 -3.43
CA SER A 233 -5.13 7.60 -2.65
C SER A 233 -5.40 7.54 -1.15
N GLY A 234 -4.34 7.32 -0.35
CA GLY A 234 -4.43 7.21 1.11
C GLY A 234 -4.12 5.79 1.63
N ASN A 235 -3.91 5.71 2.94
CA ASN A 235 -3.81 4.47 3.72
C ASN A 235 -4.22 4.79 5.18
N PRO A 236 -5.48 4.59 5.57
CA PRO A 236 -6.58 3.99 4.80
C PRO A 236 -7.03 4.87 3.61
N ILE A 237 -7.72 4.27 2.65
CA ILE A 237 -8.37 5.02 1.56
C ILE A 237 -9.73 5.47 2.06
N VAL A 238 -9.95 6.78 2.17
CA VAL A 238 -11.25 7.36 2.54
C VAL A 238 -11.95 7.82 1.28
N LEU A 239 -13.07 7.20 0.94
CA LEU A 239 -13.95 7.60 -0.16
C LEU A 239 -14.74 8.85 0.25
N SER A 240 -15.05 9.71 -0.71
CA SER A 240 -15.89 10.89 -0.49
C SER A 240 -17.08 10.92 -1.42
N LYS A 241 -18.24 11.33 -0.90
CA LYS A 241 -19.51 11.47 -1.61
C LYS A 241 -20.14 12.80 -1.24
N ASP A 242 -20.54 13.58 -2.23
CA ASP A 242 -21.09 14.93 -2.07
C ASP A 242 -20.20 15.86 -1.21
N GLY A 243 -18.88 15.71 -1.36
CA GLY A 243 -17.88 16.49 -0.62
C GLY A 243 -17.68 16.09 0.84
N LYS A 244 -18.30 15.01 1.31
CA LYS A 244 -18.15 14.49 2.68
C LYS A 244 -17.46 13.12 2.70
N PRO A 245 -16.78 12.74 3.79
CA PRO A 245 -16.33 11.36 3.98
C PRO A 245 -17.51 10.39 3.90
N TRP A 246 -17.33 9.28 3.18
CA TRP A 246 -18.39 8.31 2.89
C TRP A 246 -18.07 6.95 3.49
N ALA A 247 -16.98 6.31 3.05
CA ALA A 247 -16.57 4.99 3.50
C ALA A 247 -15.05 4.90 3.60
N GLU A 248 -14.55 4.10 4.54
CA GLU A 248 -13.12 3.83 4.72
C GLU A 248 -12.75 2.42 4.26
N LEU A 249 -11.69 2.32 3.45
CA LEU A 249 -11.07 1.05 3.05
C LEU A 249 -9.74 0.88 3.78
N ARG A 250 -9.68 -0.08 4.69
CA ARG A 250 -8.54 -0.29 5.58
C ARG A 250 -7.90 -1.65 5.34
N PHE A 251 -6.59 -1.64 5.18
CA PHE A 251 -5.78 -2.82 4.88
C PHE A 251 -4.92 -3.15 6.08
N LEU A 252 -5.24 -4.24 6.77
CA LEU A 252 -4.71 -4.63 8.08
C LEU A 252 -3.95 -5.95 8.01
N SER A 253 -3.00 -6.13 8.92
CA SER A 253 -2.44 -7.44 9.23
C SER A 253 -3.18 -8.06 10.42
N THR A 254 -2.94 -9.35 10.69
CA THR A 254 -3.49 -10.09 11.83
C THR A 254 -3.03 -9.64 13.22
N ASN A 255 -2.25 -8.55 13.32
CA ASN A 255 -1.87 -8.00 14.62
C ASN A 255 -3.08 -7.31 15.27
N SER A 256 -3.67 -7.98 16.26
CA SER A 256 -4.89 -7.55 16.98
C SER A 256 -4.87 -6.10 17.46
N SER A 257 -3.70 -5.57 17.82
CA SER A 257 -3.56 -4.20 18.34
C SER A 257 -3.92 -3.15 17.28
N THR A 258 -3.78 -3.47 15.99
CA THR A 258 -4.01 -2.54 14.87
C THR A 258 -5.43 -2.57 14.33
N ALA A 259 -6.25 -3.52 14.82
CA ALA A 259 -7.59 -3.75 14.31
C ALA A 259 -8.69 -3.37 15.31
N GLN A 260 -8.39 -3.31 16.62
CA GLN A 260 -9.35 -2.85 17.63
C GLN A 260 -9.76 -1.38 17.40
N GLY A 261 -11.07 -1.11 17.49
CA GLY A 261 -11.65 0.25 17.39
C GLY A 261 -12.12 0.65 15.98
N HIS A 262 -11.94 -0.21 14.99
CA HIS A 262 -12.52 -0.05 13.66
C HIS A 262 -13.79 -0.90 13.52
N HIS A 263 -14.70 -0.49 12.64
CA HIS A 263 -16.03 -1.08 12.43
C HIS A 263 -16.29 -1.14 10.93
N GLY A 264 -16.97 -2.17 10.45
CA GLY A 264 -17.26 -2.34 9.02
C GLY A 264 -17.32 -3.79 8.57
N HIS A 265 -17.52 -4.01 7.27
CA HIS A 265 -17.51 -5.35 6.68
C HIS A 265 -16.10 -5.92 6.68
N VAL A 266 -15.96 -7.13 7.22
CA VAL A 266 -14.66 -7.78 7.40
C VAL A 266 -14.43 -8.81 6.31
N TYR A 267 -13.33 -8.64 5.57
CA TYR A 267 -12.83 -9.57 4.57
C TYR A 267 -11.54 -10.21 5.08
N ILE A 268 -11.56 -11.53 5.23
CA ILE A 268 -10.41 -12.30 5.71
C ILE A 268 -9.99 -13.29 4.64
N ASP A 269 -8.79 -13.14 4.11
CA ASP A 269 -8.23 -14.09 3.15
C ASP A 269 -7.40 -15.18 3.84
N GLU A 270 -7.45 -16.39 3.26
CA GLU A 270 -6.61 -17.53 3.66
C GLU A 270 -6.63 -17.82 5.18
N TYR A 271 -7.78 -17.61 5.85
CA TYR A 271 -7.84 -17.60 7.31
C TYR A 271 -7.52 -18.95 7.97
N PHE A 272 -7.66 -20.06 7.26
CA PHE A 272 -7.20 -21.38 7.72
C PHE A 272 -5.67 -21.45 7.89
N TRP A 273 -4.92 -20.55 7.24
CA TRP A 273 -3.47 -20.45 7.35
C TRP A 273 -3.02 -19.37 8.35
N ILE A 274 -3.95 -18.65 8.96
CA ILE A 274 -3.67 -17.67 10.00
C ILE A 274 -3.52 -18.39 11.35
N ARG A 275 -2.41 -18.14 12.04
CA ARG A 275 -2.20 -18.63 13.41
C ARG A 275 -3.17 -17.95 14.37
N ASP A 276 -3.52 -18.64 15.46
CA ASP A 276 -4.38 -18.12 16.53
C ASP A 276 -5.77 -17.67 16.02
N PHE A 277 -6.45 -18.56 15.28
CA PHE A 277 -7.76 -18.28 14.68
C PHE A 277 -8.80 -17.78 15.69
N GLU A 278 -8.80 -18.27 16.93
CA GLU A 278 -9.72 -17.81 17.98
C GLU A 278 -9.60 -16.30 18.23
N LYS A 279 -8.37 -15.78 18.25
CA LYS A 279 -8.08 -14.36 18.40
C LYS A 279 -8.56 -13.55 17.20
N LEU A 280 -8.41 -14.09 16.00
CA LEU A 280 -8.92 -13.50 14.75
C LEU A 280 -10.45 -13.48 14.73
N ASN A 281 -11.10 -14.58 15.15
CA ASN A 281 -12.55 -14.70 15.19
C ASN A 281 -13.16 -13.70 16.19
N ASN A 282 -12.55 -13.55 17.37
CA ASN A 282 -12.99 -12.57 18.36
C ASN A 282 -12.84 -11.13 17.87
N LEU A 283 -11.75 -10.85 17.14
CA LEU A 283 -11.53 -9.54 16.51
C LEU A 283 -12.57 -9.26 15.42
N ALA A 284 -12.84 -10.23 14.54
CA ALA A 284 -13.80 -10.09 13.46
C ALA A 284 -15.24 -9.98 13.98
N GLY A 285 -15.59 -10.69 15.06
CA GLY A 285 -16.90 -10.62 15.69
C GLY A 285 -17.16 -9.32 16.45
N ALA A 286 -16.11 -8.53 16.73
CA ALA A 286 -16.21 -7.22 17.39
C ALA A 286 -16.36 -6.03 16.42
N MET A 287 -16.27 -6.27 15.10
CA MET A 287 -16.41 -5.27 14.03
C MET A 287 -17.79 -5.29 13.39
#